data_AF-A0A9X0CHZ6-F1
#
_entry.id   AF-A0A9X0CHZ6-F1
#
_cell.length_a   1.000
_cell.length_b   1.000
_cell.length_c   1.000
_cell.angle_alpha   90.00
_cell.angle_beta   90.00
_cell.angle_gamma   90.00
#
_symmetry.space_group_name_H-M   'P 1'
#
loop_
_entity.id
_entity.type
_entity.pdbx_description
1 polymer ?
#
loop_
_entity_poly.entity_id
_entity_poly.type
_entity_poly.pdbx_seq_one_letter_code
_entity_poly.pdbx_strand_id
1 'polypeptide(L)'
;MAVARAVAEKCTLTNTVKPFPYQVAGHLATGGFKLTEDGCVLKPVQRPPKGEREVVFYETVFNEKEERDVILQLRRLLPHYYGIVELDILIPSVCNENI
;
A
#
# COMPACT_ATOMS: atom_id res chain seq x y z
N MET A 1 -4.57 0.81 -3.79
CA MET A 1 -3.87 0.80 -5.10
C MET A 1 -2.38 0.69 -4.81
N ALA A 2 -1.90 -0.55 -4.91
CA ALA A 2 -0.79 -1.14 -4.17
C ALA A 2 -0.94 -0.96 -2.64
N VAL A 3 -1.55 -1.96 -2.02
CA VAL A 3 -1.05 -2.42 -0.73
C VAL A 3 0.09 -3.36 -1.15
N ALA A 4 1.32 -3.10 -0.72
CA ALA A 4 2.47 -3.90 -1.10
C ALA A 4 3.15 -4.44 0.16
N ARG A 5 3.26 -5.76 0.25
CA ARG A 5 4.42 -6.39 0.83
C ARG A 5 5.56 -6.25 -0.15
N ALA A 6 6.57 -5.57 0.35
CA ALA A 6 7.92 -5.69 -0.11
C ALA A 6 8.23 -7.12 -0.55
N VAL A 7 8.21 -7.35 -1.86
CA VAL A 7 9.27 -7.96 -2.68
C VAL A 7 8.77 -7.87 -4.16
N ALA A 8 9.11 -6.81 -4.93
CA ALA A 8 9.50 -6.81 -6.36
C ALA A 8 10.26 -8.08 -6.70
N GLU A 9 11.00 -8.13 -7.78
CA GLU A 9 12.08 -9.13 -7.78
C GLU A 9 12.96 -8.97 -6.50
N LYS A 10 13.00 -7.75 -5.90
CA LYS A 10 12.84 -7.46 -4.45
C LYS A 10 12.45 -5.98 -4.17
N CYS A 11 11.21 -5.72 -3.78
CA CYS A 11 10.65 -4.50 -3.17
C CYS A 11 11.08 -4.73 -1.76
N THR A 12 12.23 -4.19 -1.42
CA THR A 12 12.71 -4.24 -0.05
C THR A 12 12.03 -3.09 0.64
N LEU A 13 11.34 -3.35 1.74
CA LEU A 13 11.04 -2.31 2.71
C LEU A 13 12.39 -1.86 3.25
N THR A 14 13.04 -0.95 2.53
CA THR A 14 14.06 -0.10 3.11
C THR A 14 13.35 0.74 4.17
N ASN A 15 13.94 0.93 5.34
CA ASN A 15 13.33 1.72 6.42
C ASN A 15 12.98 3.16 6.00
N THR A 16 13.41 3.59 4.81
CA THR A 16 13.05 4.84 4.17
C THR A 16 11.76 4.71 3.34
N VAL A 17 10.69 5.36 3.81
CA VAL A 17 9.47 5.62 3.02
C VAL A 17 9.18 7.12 3.05
N LYS A 18 8.81 7.70 1.91
CA LYS A 18 8.48 9.14 1.81
C LYS A 18 7.01 9.35 1.47
N PRO A 19 6.40 10.51 1.79
CA PRO A 19 5.06 10.83 1.32
C PRO A 19 4.97 10.76 -0.21
N PHE A 20 3.86 10.22 -0.74
CA PHE A 20 3.63 10.19 -2.18
C PHE A 20 3.30 11.60 -2.70
N PRO A 21 4.12 12.19 -3.59
CA PRO A 21 4.02 13.61 -3.92
C PRO A 21 2.84 13.97 -4.82
N TYR A 22 2.21 12.99 -5.46
CA TYR A 22 1.15 13.20 -6.46
C TYR A 22 -0.22 12.74 -5.97
N GLN A 23 -0.46 12.78 -4.66
CA GLN A 23 -1.76 12.41 -4.10
C GLN A 23 -2.80 13.51 -4.39
N VAL A 24 -3.69 13.25 -5.36
CA VAL A 24 -4.75 14.17 -5.78
C VAL A 24 -6.08 13.97 -5.04
N ALA A 25 -6.23 12.87 -4.30
CA ALA A 25 -7.47 12.53 -3.58
C ALA A 25 -7.20 11.68 -2.32
N GLY A 26 -8.21 11.53 -1.48
CA GLY A 26 -8.16 10.72 -0.25
C GLY A 26 -7.96 11.55 1.02
N HIS A 27 -8.25 10.95 2.18
CA HIS A 27 -8.15 11.61 3.47
C HIS A 27 -6.72 11.50 4.01
N LEU A 28 -6.04 12.65 4.19
CA LEU A 28 -4.70 12.70 4.79
C LEU A 28 -4.71 12.30 6.27
N ALA A 29 -5.86 12.37 6.94
CA ALA A 29 -6.03 12.01 8.35
C ALA A 29 -5.64 10.56 8.69
N THR A 30 -5.65 9.65 7.69
CA THR A 30 -5.25 8.24 7.86
C THR A 30 -3.81 7.95 7.37
N GLY A 31 -2.98 8.98 7.19
CA GLY A 31 -1.54 8.82 6.94
C GLY A 31 -1.10 8.89 5.47
N GLY A 32 -1.99 9.27 4.54
CA GLY A 32 -1.68 9.47 3.12
C GLY A 32 -1.07 8.25 2.42
N PHE A 33 -0.76 8.36 1.13
CA PHE A 33 0.04 7.33 0.46
C PHE A 33 1.53 7.57 0.72
N LYS A 34 2.30 6.49 0.79
CA LYS A 34 3.77 6.54 0.88
C LYS A 34 4.40 5.93 -0.37
N LEU A 35 5.61 6.35 -0.69
CA LEU A 35 6.42 5.83 -1.79
C LEU A 35 7.70 5.22 -1.19
N THR A 36 7.98 3.98 -1.55
CA THR A 36 9.24 3.31 -1.23
C THR A 36 10.34 3.76 -2.21
N GLU A 37 11.60 3.47 -1.90
CA GLU A 37 12.73 3.81 -2.78
C GLU A 37 12.67 3.10 -4.14
N ASP A 38 12.14 1.87 -4.17
CA ASP A 38 11.98 1.05 -5.37
C ASP A 38 10.69 1.35 -6.15
N GLY A 39 9.91 2.36 -5.73
CA GLY A 39 8.75 2.86 -6.46
C GLY A 39 7.42 2.19 -6.14
N CYS A 40 7.37 1.27 -5.16
CA CYS A 40 6.11 0.75 -4.61
C CYS A 40 5.34 1.89 -3.90
N VAL A 41 4.04 1.98 -4.16
CA VAL A 41 3.14 2.87 -3.40
C VAL A 41 2.52 2.07 -2.26
N LEU A 42 2.57 2.61 -1.05
CA LEU A 42 1.91 2.06 0.12
C LEU A 42 0.65 2.86 0.42
N LYS A 43 -0.49 2.20 0.27
CA LYS A 43 -1.79 2.74 0.66
C LYS A 43 -2.19 2.25 2.07
N PRO A 44 -2.56 3.13 3.01
CA PRO A 44 -3.11 2.72 4.29
C PRO A 44 -4.40 1.93 4.11
N VAL A 45 -4.49 0.78 4.80
CA VAL A 45 -5.73 0.01 4.88
C VAL A 45 -6.74 0.84 5.67
N GLN A 46 -7.89 1.14 5.05
CA GLN A 46 -8.93 1.93 5.69
C GLN A 46 -9.67 1.14 6.76
N ARG A 47 -10.37 1.84 7.67
CA ARG A 47 -11.24 1.21 8.65
C ARG A 47 -12.24 0.24 7.98
N PRO A 48 -12.59 -0.88 8.62
CA PRO A 48 -13.63 -1.78 8.14
C PRO A 48 -14.95 -1.04 7.88
N PRO A 49 -15.74 -1.46 6.86
CA PRO A 49 -15.50 -2.57 5.94
C PRO A 49 -14.74 -2.15 4.67
N LYS A 50 -14.22 -0.91 4.61
CA LYS A 50 -13.64 -0.37 3.37
C LYS A 50 -12.27 -1.00 3.07
N GLY A 51 -11.39 -1.05 4.06
CA GLY A 51 -10.06 -1.65 3.90
C GLY A 51 -10.14 -3.14 3.58
N GLU A 52 -10.95 -3.88 4.33
CA GLU A 52 -11.15 -5.32 4.13
C GLU A 52 -11.65 -5.65 2.72
N ARG A 53 -12.63 -4.89 2.20
CA ARG A 53 -13.11 -5.09 0.83
C ARG A 53 -12.04 -4.80 -0.21
N GLU A 54 -11.22 -3.76 -0.02
CA GLU A 54 -10.11 -3.46 -0.95
C GLU A 54 -9.06 -4.57 -0.92
N VAL A 55 -8.72 -5.09 0.26
CA VAL A 55 -7.79 -6.23 0.41
C VAL A 55 -8.31 -7.46 -0.33
N VAL A 56 -9.54 -7.89 -0.02
CA VAL A 56 -10.16 -9.08 -0.65
C VAL A 56 -10.24 -8.92 -2.16
N PHE A 57 -10.54 -7.72 -2.66
CA PHE A 57 -10.56 -7.43 -4.09
C PHE A 57 -9.21 -7.71 -4.75
N TYR A 58 -8.11 -7.16 -4.20
CA TYR A 58 -6.79 -7.36 -4.78
C TYR A 58 -6.29 -8.80 -4.62
N GLU A 59 -6.51 -9.43 -3.47
CA GLU A 59 -6.17 -10.84 -3.25
C GLU A 59 -6.90 -11.77 -4.23
N THR A 60 -8.16 -11.45 -4.57
CA THR A 60 -8.91 -12.18 -5.58
C THR A 60 -8.32 -11.95 -6.98
N VAL A 61 -8.14 -10.69 -7.38
CA VAL A 61 -7.68 -10.37 -8.75
C VAL A 61 -6.28 -10.89 -9.02
N PHE A 62 -5.38 -10.90 -8.03
CA PHE A 62 -3.99 -11.34 -8.16
C PHE A 62 -3.73 -12.75 -7.64
N ASN A 63 -4.77 -13.54 -7.33
CA ASN A 63 -4.61 -14.95 -7.00
C ASN A 63 -4.01 -15.70 -8.19
N GLU A 64 -2.95 -16.46 -7.96
CA GLU A 64 -2.29 -17.28 -8.99
C GLU A 64 -3.21 -18.37 -9.56
N LYS A 65 -4.21 -18.81 -8.77
CA LYS A 65 -5.21 -19.82 -9.16
C LYS A 65 -6.46 -19.22 -9.81
N GLU A 66 -6.48 -17.92 -10.07
CA GLU A 66 -7.61 -17.28 -10.77
C GLU A 66 -7.55 -17.60 -12.26
N GLU A 67 -8.63 -18.16 -12.79
CA GLU A 67 -8.73 -18.63 -14.18
C GLU A 67 -9.83 -17.90 -14.98
N ARG A 68 -10.68 -17.08 -14.32
CA ARG A 68 -11.75 -16.36 -15.02
C ARG A 68 -11.16 -15.27 -15.92
N ASP A 69 -11.36 -15.41 -17.22
CA ASP A 69 -10.86 -14.47 -18.24
C ASP A 69 -11.15 -13.00 -17.94
N VAL A 70 -12.35 -12.69 -17.45
CA VAL A 70 -12.74 -11.32 -17.09
C VAL A 70 -11.85 -10.73 -15.98
N ILE A 71 -11.46 -11.54 -15.00
CA ILE A 71 -10.58 -11.12 -13.89
C ILE A 71 -9.14 -11.00 -14.37
N LEU A 72 -8.68 -11.91 -15.22
CA LEU A 72 -7.35 -11.84 -15.83
C LEU A 72 -7.19 -10.62 -16.75
N GLN A 73 -8.24 -10.23 -17.46
CA GLN A 73 -8.28 -8.98 -18.23
C GLN A 73 -8.25 -7.76 -17.31
N LEU A 74 -9.05 -7.76 -16.24
CA LEU A 74 -9.05 -6.70 -15.23
C LEU A 74 -7.66 -6.51 -14.60
N ARG A 75 -6.94 -7.59 -14.30
CA ARG A 75 -5.59 -7.55 -13.70
C ARG A 75 -4.62 -6.66 -14.49
N ARG A 76 -4.73 -6.64 -15.82
CA ARG A 76 -3.87 -5.82 -16.71
C ARG A 76 -4.15 -4.32 -16.63
N LEU A 77 -5.31 -3.93 -16.11
CA LEU A 77 -5.75 -2.54 -15.96
C LEU A 77 -5.51 -1.99 -14.55
N LEU A 78 -5.07 -2.84 -13.62
CA LEU A 78 -4.81 -2.47 -12.24
C LEU A 78 -3.31 -2.30 -11.99
N PRO A 79 -2.92 -1.43 -11.03
CA PRO A 79 -1.59 -1.48 -10.45
C PRO A 79 -1.33 -2.87 -9.86
N HIS A 80 -0.12 -3.37 -10.07
CA HIS A 80 0.28 -4.66 -9.54
C HIS A 80 0.18 -4.68 -8.02
N TYR A 81 -0.40 -5.76 -7.48
CA TYR A 81 -0.56 -5.97 -6.04
C TYR A 81 0.57 -6.85 -5.52
N TYR A 82 1.19 -6.45 -4.41
CA TYR A 82 2.31 -7.19 -3.81
C TYR A 82 2.01 -7.68 -2.38
N GLY A 83 0.78 -7.55 -1.86
CA GLY A 83 0.41 -8.02 -0.51
C GLY A 83 0.29 -6.91 0.55
N ILE A 84 0.11 -7.26 1.82
CA ILE A 84 -0.01 -6.30 2.94
C ILE A 84 1.29 -6.17 3.73
N VAL A 85 1.58 -4.95 4.21
CA VAL A 85 2.65 -4.67 5.18
C VAL A 85 2.13 -3.96 6.40
N GLU A 86 2.74 -4.30 7.51
CA GLU A 86 2.71 -3.50 8.73
C GLU A 86 3.93 -2.58 8.69
N LEU A 87 3.70 -1.29 8.93
CA LEU A 87 4.78 -0.31 9.07
C LEU A 87 4.92 0.03 10.54
N ASP A 88 6.00 -0.42 11.16
CA ASP A 88 6.41 0.05 12.48
C ASP A 88 6.95 1.47 12.34
N ILE A 89 6.05 2.44 12.33
CA ILE A 89 6.44 3.84 12.38
C ILE A 89 6.95 4.10 13.79
N LEU A 90 8.27 4.11 13.98
CA LEU A 90 8.88 4.76 15.13
C LEU A 90 8.33 6.20 15.18
N ILE A 91 7.41 6.44 16.10
CA ILE A 91 6.97 7.81 16.42
C ILE A 91 8.25 8.51 16.89
N PRO A 92 8.71 9.60 16.22
CA PRO A 92 9.78 10.39 16.78
C PRO A 92 9.32 10.81 18.17
N SER A 93 10.04 10.36 19.19
CA SER A 93 9.84 10.80 20.56
C SER A 93 9.70 12.32 20.55
N VAL A 94 8.60 12.81 21.10
CA VAL A 94 8.30 14.23 21.31
C VAL A 94 9.59 14.90 21.80
N CYS A 95 10.21 15.74 20.96
CA CYS A 95 11.21 16.69 21.43
C CYS A 95 10.44 17.70 22.29
N ASN A 96 10.38 17.47 23.60
CA ASN A 96 10.07 18.52 24.55
C ASN A 96 11.26 19.49 24.55
N GLU A 97 11.20 20.50 23.71
CA GLU A 97 11.90 21.76 23.98
C GLU A 97 11.12 22.46 25.10
N ASN A 98 11.61 22.34 26.33
CA ASN A 98 11.25 23.27 27.39
C ASN A 98 12.47 24.13 27.70
N ILE A 99 12.31 25.41 27.38
CA ILE A 99 13.07 26.58 27.86
C ILE A 99 13.11 26.59 29.38
#